data_AF-A0A966W1P6-F1
#
_entry.id   AF-A0A966W1P6-F1
#
_cell.length_a   1.000
_cell.length_b   1.000
_cell.length_c   1.000
_cell.angle_alpha   90.00
_cell.angle_beta   90.00
_cell.angle_gamma   90.00
#
_symmetry.space_group_name_H-M   'P 1'
#
loop_
_entity.id
_entity.type
_entity.pdbx_description
1 polymer ?
#
loop_
_entity_poly.entity_id
_entity_poly.type
_entity_poly.pdbx_seq_one_letter_code
_entity_poly.pdbx_strand_id
1 'polypeptide(L)'
;MRALNHIAGILLATVGTVFVLSSVALFYDEDRDVTPGMIGAMFVVMGLLPLGGAFVLLRATVTAPGRACPQCGGREQKPAGVLRRTNNQWLLHLFGWLFAALWGASREKQVRCNRCETLYLTDTRGTRIAGVLLWVILLLVLCGVTVQLFENR
;
A
#
# COMPACT_ATOMS: atom_id res chain seq x y z
N MET A 1 7.91 -18.85 -10.48
CA MET A 1 6.53 -18.34 -10.27
C MET A 1 6.44 -17.00 -9.52
N ARG A 2 7.27 -16.69 -8.49
CA ARG A 2 7.20 -15.39 -7.78
C ARG A 2 7.36 -14.14 -8.65
N ALA A 3 8.24 -14.18 -9.65
CA ALA A 3 8.46 -13.05 -10.55
C ALA A 3 7.19 -12.70 -11.35
N LEU A 4 6.45 -13.72 -11.80
CA LEU A 4 5.24 -13.54 -12.60
C LEU A 4 4.12 -12.87 -11.80
N ASN A 5 3.92 -13.28 -10.55
CA ASN A 5 2.94 -12.65 -9.64
C ASN A 5 3.29 -11.19 -9.34
N HIS A 6 4.58 -10.85 -9.29
CA HIS A 6 5.04 -9.49 -9.06
C HIS A 6 4.81 -8.60 -10.29
N ILE A 7 5.06 -9.12 -11.49
CA ILE A 7 4.77 -8.43 -12.76
C ILE A 7 3.25 -8.22 -12.91
N ALA A 8 2.45 -9.27 -12.64
CA ALA A 8 1.00 -9.20 -12.66
C ALA A 8 0.45 -8.15 -11.67
N GLY A 9 0.99 -8.10 -10.44
CA GLY A 9 0.61 -7.08 -9.46
C GLY A 9 0.93 -5.65 -9.91
N ILE A 10 2.08 -5.43 -10.56
CA ILE A 10 2.45 -4.11 -11.09
C ILE A 10 1.52 -3.71 -12.25
N LEU A 11 1.27 -4.61 -13.20
CA LEU A 11 0.37 -4.36 -14.34
C LEU A 11 -1.04 -4.02 -13.85
N LEU A 12 -1.58 -4.82 -12.94
CA LEU A 12 -2.92 -4.62 -12.39
C LEU A 12 -3.02 -3.28 -11.63
N ALA A 13 -1.96 -2.89 -10.91
CA ALA A 13 -1.88 -1.58 -10.27
C ALA A 13 -1.92 -0.47 -11.32
N THR A 14 -1.07 -0.52 -12.35
CA THR A 14 -1.00 0.51 -13.40
C THR A 14 -2.32 0.70 -14.14
N VAL A 15 -2.99 -0.39 -14.51
CA VAL A 15 -4.30 -0.35 -15.17
C VAL A 15 -5.34 0.29 -14.24
N GLY A 16 -5.38 -0.13 -12.97
CA GLY A 16 -6.27 0.46 -11.98
C GLY A 16 -6.05 1.96 -11.80
N THR A 17 -4.80 2.43 -11.74
CA THR A 17 -4.51 3.88 -11.62
C THR A 17 -4.97 4.66 -12.84
N VAL A 18 -4.74 4.14 -14.05
CA VAL A 18 -5.19 4.80 -15.29
C VAL A 18 -6.71 4.92 -15.31
N PHE A 19 -7.44 3.85 -14.97
CA PHE A 19 -8.90 3.90 -14.91
C PHE A 19 -9.43 4.86 -13.84
N VAL A 20 -8.79 4.93 -12.68
CA VAL A 20 -9.12 5.91 -11.63
C VAL A 20 -8.95 7.32 -12.17
N LEU A 21 -7.81 7.64 -12.78
CA LEU A 21 -7.55 8.98 -13.33
C LEU A 21 -8.51 9.34 -14.47
N SER A 22 -8.78 8.40 -15.38
CA SER A 22 -9.74 8.60 -16.47
C SER A 22 -11.17 8.81 -15.96
N SER A 23 -11.59 8.06 -14.93
CA SER A 23 -12.91 8.23 -14.31
C SER A 23 -13.04 9.58 -13.60
N VAL A 24 -11.96 10.06 -12.98
CA VAL A 24 -11.91 11.40 -12.37
C VAL A 24 -12.01 12.46 -13.46
N ALA A 25 -11.27 12.35 -14.57
CA ALA A 25 -11.36 13.29 -15.69
C ALA A 25 -12.79 13.37 -16.26
N LEU A 26 -13.45 12.21 -16.46
CA LEU A 26 -14.86 12.13 -16.84
C LEU A 26 -15.81 12.77 -15.81
N PHE A 27 -15.39 12.86 -14.55
CA PHE A 27 -16.17 13.51 -13.51
C PHE A 27 -16.15 15.04 -13.60
N TYR A 28 -15.19 15.61 -14.34
CA TYR A 28 -15.05 17.06 -14.54
C TYR A 28 -15.47 17.54 -15.93
N ASP A 29 -15.80 16.62 -16.84
CA ASP A 29 -16.31 16.97 -18.16
C ASP A 29 -17.74 17.54 -18.04
N GLU A 30 -17.97 18.78 -18.48
CA GLU A 30 -19.30 19.43 -18.39
C GLU A 30 -20.27 18.87 -19.44
N ASP A 31 -19.76 18.45 -20.61
CA ASP A 31 -20.53 17.95 -21.76
C ASP A 31 -20.69 16.41 -21.74
N ARG A 32 -20.92 15.84 -20.55
CA ARG A 32 -20.98 14.39 -20.38
C ARG A 32 -22.36 13.81 -20.62
N ASP A 33 -22.46 12.94 -21.63
CA ASP A 33 -23.65 12.11 -21.91
C ASP A 33 -23.85 10.95 -20.92
N VAL A 34 -22.95 10.79 -19.95
CA VAL A 34 -22.90 9.63 -19.06
C VAL A 34 -23.36 9.97 -17.65
N THR A 35 -24.26 9.12 -17.13
CA THR A 35 -24.85 9.29 -15.80
C THR A 35 -23.77 9.18 -14.71
N PRO A 36 -23.81 10.01 -13.66
CA PRO A 36 -22.82 9.97 -12.58
C PRO A 36 -22.69 8.60 -11.91
N GLY A 37 -23.79 7.85 -11.82
CA GLY A 37 -23.79 6.49 -11.28
C GLY A 37 -22.95 5.50 -12.11
N MET A 38 -22.91 5.67 -13.43
CA MET A 38 -22.09 4.84 -14.31
C MET A 38 -20.60 5.15 -14.15
N ILE A 39 -20.24 6.42 -14.02
CA ILE A 39 -18.86 6.84 -13.73
C ILE A 39 -18.40 6.28 -12.38
N GLY A 40 -19.26 6.35 -11.35
CA GLY A 40 -18.99 5.75 -10.04
C GLY A 40 -18.80 4.23 -10.10
N ALA A 41 -19.63 3.52 -10.88
CA ALA A 41 -19.49 2.08 -11.08
C ALA A 41 -18.17 1.73 -11.80
N MET A 42 -17.79 2.47 -12.84
CA MET A 42 -16.51 2.28 -13.54
C MET A 42 -15.32 2.53 -12.61
N PHE A 43 -15.38 3.59 -11.80
CA PHE A 43 -14.34 3.90 -10.82
C PHE A 43 -14.12 2.76 -9.82
N VAL A 44 -15.21 2.17 -9.31
CA VAL A 44 -15.10 1.07 -8.34
C VAL A 44 -14.62 -0.22 -9.01
N VAL A 45 -15.26 -0.63 -10.12
CA VAL A 45 -15.02 -1.93 -10.75
C VAL A 45 -13.69 -1.97 -11.50
N MET A 46 -13.38 -0.92 -12.28
CA MET A 46 -12.19 -0.87 -13.13
C MET A 46 -11.01 -0.13 -12.48
N GLY A 47 -11.27 0.67 -11.44
CA GLY A 47 -10.24 1.38 -10.69
C GLY A 47 -9.88 0.66 -9.38
N LEU A 48 -10.78 0.74 -8.39
CA LEU A 48 -10.49 0.28 -7.02
C LEU A 48 -10.32 -1.23 -6.89
N LEU A 49 -11.14 -2.02 -7.58
CA LEU A 49 -11.09 -3.48 -7.54
C LEU A 49 -9.75 -4.06 -8.02
N PRO A 50 -9.23 -3.67 -9.21
CA PRO A 50 -7.91 -4.10 -9.65
C PRO A 50 -6.79 -3.55 -8.77
N LEU A 51 -6.90 -2.34 -8.23
CA LEU A 51 -5.94 -1.83 -7.23
C LEU A 51 -5.92 -2.70 -5.96
N GLY A 52 -7.09 -3.11 -5.46
CA GLY A 52 -7.22 -4.03 -4.33
C GLY A 52 -6.61 -5.40 -4.62
N GLY A 53 -6.90 -5.97 -5.80
CA GLY A 53 -6.29 -7.22 -6.26
C GLY A 53 -4.78 -7.14 -6.37
N ALA A 54 -4.27 -6.03 -6.90
CA ALA A 54 -2.84 -5.77 -7.07
C ALA A 54 -2.16 -5.73 -5.71
N PHE A 55 -2.80 -5.06 -4.73
CA PHE A 55 -2.31 -5.00 -3.37
C PHE A 55 -2.23 -6.37 -2.71
N VAL A 56 -3.24 -7.23 -2.88
CA VAL A 56 -3.23 -8.61 -2.34
C VAL A 56 -2.11 -9.44 -2.97
N LEU A 57 -1.95 -9.37 -4.30
CA LEU A 57 -0.90 -10.07 -5.05
C LEU A 57 0.51 -9.61 -4.65
N LEU A 58 0.71 -8.29 -4.55
CA LEU A 58 1.98 -7.72 -4.10
C LEU A 58 2.25 -8.10 -2.65
N ARG A 59 1.26 -8.06 -1.76
CA ARG A 59 1.43 -8.47 -0.37
C ARG A 59 1.81 -9.94 -0.22
N ALA A 60 1.20 -10.82 -1.02
CA ALA A 60 1.50 -12.26 -1.02
C ALA A 60 2.89 -12.59 -1.57
N THR A 61 3.42 -11.77 -2.48
CA THR A 61 4.76 -11.95 -3.06
C THR A 61 5.88 -11.27 -2.27
N VAL A 62 5.53 -10.25 -1.48
CA VAL A 62 6.47 -9.39 -0.75
C VAL A 62 6.75 -9.90 0.67
N THR A 63 6.11 -10.98 1.13
CA THR A 63 6.61 -11.78 2.27
C THR A 63 7.92 -12.45 1.87
N ALA A 64 9.00 -11.66 1.91
CA ALA A 64 10.33 -12.14 1.65
C ALA A 64 10.65 -13.28 2.61
N PRO A 65 11.32 -14.35 2.14
CA PRO A 65 11.90 -15.33 3.05
C PRO A 65 12.79 -14.55 4.04
N GLY A 66 12.57 -14.77 5.34
CA GLY A 66 13.34 -14.07 6.38
C GLY A 66 14.83 -14.17 6.09
N ARG A 67 15.55 -13.05 6.17
CA ARG A 67 17.02 -13.06 6.06
C ARG A 67 17.56 -14.10 7.07
N ALA A 68 18.56 -14.86 6.63
CA ALA A 68 19.24 -15.79 7.53
C ALA A 68 19.86 -15.00 8.68
N CYS A 69 19.90 -15.60 9.87
CA CYS A 69 20.52 -14.97 11.03
C CYS A 69 21.98 -14.61 10.69
N PRO A 70 22.44 -13.37 10.94
CA PRO A 70 23.80 -12.95 10.61
C PRO A 70 24.86 -13.70 11.41
N GLN A 71 24.50 -14.29 12.56
CA GLN A 71 25.44 -14.96 13.45
C GLN A 71 25.53 -16.47 13.20
N CYS A 72 24.41 -17.15 12.92
CA CYS A 72 24.40 -18.62 12.78
C CYS A 72 23.85 -19.15 11.44
N GLY A 73 23.38 -18.28 10.55
CA GLY A 73 22.75 -18.69 9.28
C GLY A 73 21.37 -19.36 9.41
N GLY A 74 20.85 -19.52 10.64
CA GLY A 74 19.54 -20.13 10.89
C GLY A 74 18.39 -19.31 10.28
N ARG A 75 17.40 -20.01 9.72
CA ARG A 75 16.17 -19.41 9.15
C ARG A 75 14.97 -19.44 10.09
N GLU A 76 15.06 -20.18 11.19
CA GLU A 76 14.00 -20.24 12.19
C GLU A 76 14.03 -18.98 13.06
N GLN A 77 12.91 -18.27 13.06
CA GLN A 77 12.75 -17.01 13.78
C GLN A 77 11.58 -17.14 14.75
N LYS A 78 11.81 -16.74 16.01
CA LYS A 78 10.75 -16.49 16.98
C LYS A 78 10.55 -14.98 17.09
N PRO A 79 9.31 -14.49 17.25
CA PRO A 79 9.10 -13.09 17.59
C PRO A 79 9.85 -12.80 18.89
N ALA A 80 10.74 -11.81 18.89
CA ALA A 80 11.29 -11.29 20.14
C ALA A 80 10.09 -10.76 20.93
N GLY A 81 9.89 -11.25 22.16
CA GLY A 81 8.63 -11.22 22.91
C GLY A 81 7.85 -9.91 22.88
N VAL A 82 6.52 -10.04 23.07
CA VAL A 82 5.50 -8.98 23.14
C VAL A 82 5.96 -7.69 22.45
N LEU A 83 6.02 -7.74 21.12
CA LEU A 83 5.94 -6.53 20.31
C LEU A 83 4.59 -5.91 20.66
N ARG A 84 4.58 -5.12 21.73
CA ARG A 84 3.56 -4.15 22.08
C ARG A 84 3.49 -3.32 20.82
N ARG A 85 2.59 -3.70 19.93
CA ARG A 85 2.26 -2.96 18.72
C ARG A 85 1.94 -1.60 19.31
N THR A 86 2.88 -0.67 19.24
CA THR A 86 2.70 0.69 19.72
C THR A 86 1.71 1.28 18.75
N ASN A 87 0.45 0.89 18.94
CA ASN A 87 -0.71 1.42 18.30
C ASN A 87 -0.82 2.79 18.91
N ASN A 88 -0.14 3.75 18.30
CA ASN A 88 -0.19 5.10 18.75
C ASN A 88 -1.61 5.59 18.44
N GLN A 89 -2.51 5.49 19.43
CA GLN A 89 -3.92 5.84 19.27
C GLN A 89 -4.09 7.28 18.76
N TRP A 90 -3.15 8.16 19.08
CA TRP A 90 -3.10 9.52 18.53
C TRP A 90 -2.94 9.55 17.01
N LEU A 91 -2.09 8.71 16.43
CA LEU A 91 -1.96 8.59 14.97
C LEU A 91 -3.25 8.07 14.33
N LEU A 92 -3.95 7.17 15.02
CA LEU A 92 -5.21 6.60 14.57
C LEU A 92 -6.36 7.62 14.62
N HIS A 93 -6.36 8.50 15.63
CA HIS A 93 -7.34 9.58 15.76
C HIS A 93 -7.06 10.79 14.83
N LEU A 94 -5.80 11.17 14.65
CA LEU A 94 -5.43 12.37 13.88
C LEU A 94 -5.35 12.12 12.37
N PHE A 95 -4.81 10.97 11.96
CA PHE A 95 -4.58 10.66 10.55
C PHE A 95 -5.44 9.51 10.02
N GLY A 96 -6.33 9.00 10.87
CA GLY A 96 -7.22 7.89 10.56
C GLY A 96 -6.53 6.53 10.54
N TRP A 97 -7.36 5.50 10.31
CA TRP A 97 -6.94 4.09 10.27
C TRP A 97 -5.87 3.79 9.21
N LEU A 98 -5.89 4.52 8.09
CA LEU A 98 -5.00 4.28 6.95
C LEU A 98 -3.55 4.64 7.30
N PHE A 99 -3.31 5.81 7.87
CA PHE A 99 -1.98 6.23 8.31
C PHE A 99 -1.47 5.40 9.48
N ALA A 100 -2.33 5.04 10.42
CA ALA A 100 -1.94 4.14 11.50
C ALA A 100 -1.51 2.76 10.99
N ALA A 101 -2.20 2.23 9.97
CA ALA A 101 -1.82 0.97 9.31
C ALA A 101 -0.49 1.10 8.55
N LEU A 102 -0.27 2.20 7.84
CA LEU A 102 0.97 2.51 7.13
C LEU A 102 2.16 2.62 8.11
N TRP A 103 1.97 3.37 9.20
CA TRP A 103 2.97 3.56 10.25
C TRP A 103 3.31 2.24 10.97
N GLY A 104 2.29 1.44 11.29
CA GLY A 104 2.48 0.12 11.91
C GLY A 104 3.17 -0.89 10.99
N ALA A 105 3.04 -0.74 9.68
CA ALA A 105 3.73 -1.56 8.68
C ALA A 105 5.17 -1.09 8.41
N SER A 106 5.53 0.12 8.82
CA SER A 106 6.81 0.76 8.54
C SER A 106 7.90 0.46 9.58
N ARG A 107 7.57 -0.11 10.75
CA ARG A 107 8.59 -0.36 11.79
C ARG A 107 9.37 -1.64 11.52
N GLU A 108 10.69 -1.52 11.67
CA GLU A 108 11.60 -2.65 11.80
C GLU A 108 11.08 -3.60 12.89
N LYS A 109 11.05 -4.90 12.59
CA LYS A 109 10.68 -5.91 13.57
C LYS A 109 11.96 -6.45 14.17
N GLN A 110 12.07 -6.40 15.49
CA GLN A 110 13.05 -7.22 16.21
C GLN A 110 12.58 -8.67 16.19
N VAL A 111 13.43 -9.55 15.68
CA VAL A 111 13.22 -10.99 15.64
C VAL A 111 14.35 -11.67 16.41
N ARG A 112 14.04 -12.81 17.05
CA ARG A 112 15.01 -13.61 17.77
C ARG A 112 15.29 -14.89 16.98
N CYS A 113 16.55 -15.20 16.72
CA CYS A 113 16.88 -16.47 16.08
C CYS A 113 16.59 -17.64 17.04
N ASN A 114 15.95 -18.72 16.55
CA ASN A 114 15.67 -19.90 17.39
C ASN A 114 16.93 -20.70 17.74
N ARG A 115 18.00 -20.60 16.95
CA ARG A 115 19.20 -21.44 17.08
C ARG A 115 20.28 -20.85 17.98
N CYS A 116 20.53 -19.54 17.87
CA CYS A 116 21.58 -18.84 18.61
C CYS A 116 21.04 -17.74 19.54
N GLU A 117 19.71 -17.59 19.62
CA GLU A 117 19.00 -16.60 20.44
C GLU A 117 19.35 -15.13 20.20
N THR A 118 20.16 -14.82 19.19
CA THR A 118 20.54 -13.47 18.84
C THR A 118 19.34 -12.66 18.38
N LEU A 119 19.23 -11.45 18.92
CA LEU A 119 18.27 -10.44 18.49
C LEU A 119 18.84 -9.69 17.29
N TYR A 120 18.06 -9.58 16.23
CA TYR A 120 18.41 -8.75 15.08
C TYR A 120 17.17 -8.07 14.53
N LEU A 121 17.41 -6.93 13.87
CA LEU A 121 16.37 -6.17 13.18
C LEU A 121 16.17 -6.78 11.80
N THR A 122 14.92 -7.09 11.47
CA THR A 122 14.55 -7.38 10.09
C THR A 122 13.67 -6.26 9.56
N ASP A 123 14.07 -5.75 8.40
CA ASP A 123 13.24 -4.81 7.65
C ASP A 123 11.93 -5.50 7.32
N THR A 124 10.82 -4.87 7.73
CA THR A 124 9.53 -5.24 7.20
C THR A 124 9.37 -4.53 5.87
N ARG A 125 9.18 -5.29 4.78
CA ARG A 125 8.91 -4.70 3.45
C ARG A 125 7.59 -3.90 3.39
N GLY A 126 6.85 -3.81 4.49
CA GLY A 126 5.68 -2.95 4.64
C GLY A 126 5.99 -1.47 4.42
N THR A 127 7.22 -1.03 4.72
CA THR A 127 7.71 0.33 4.45
C THR A 127 7.59 0.74 2.98
N ARG A 128 7.97 -0.15 2.04
CA ARG A 128 7.96 0.17 0.61
C ARG A 128 6.55 0.29 0.05
N ILE A 129 5.68 -0.67 0.39
CA ILE A 129 4.28 -0.63 -0.07
C ILE A 129 3.58 0.57 0.55
N ALA A 130 3.84 0.87 1.83
CA ALA A 130 3.32 2.04 2.49
C ALA A 130 3.76 3.34 1.80
N GLY A 131 5.04 3.45 1.44
CA GLY A 131 5.57 4.58 0.69
C GLY A 131 4.90 4.76 -0.68
N VAL A 132 4.68 3.67 -1.42
CA VAL A 132 4.00 3.73 -2.73
C VAL A 132 2.54 4.17 -2.57
N LEU A 133 1.82 3.62 -1.60
CA LEU A 133 0.42 3.99 -1.34
C LEU A 133 0.29 5.46 -0.92
N LEU A 134 1.19 5.92 -0.05
CA LEU A 134 1.24 7.32 0.36
C LEU A 134 1.49 8.23 -0.86
N TRP A 135 2.41 7.85 -1.75
CA TRP A 135 2.70 8.60 -2.97
C TRP A 135 1.48 8.70 -3.91
N VAL A 136 0.75 7.60 -4.11
CA VAL A 136 -0.46 7.58 -4.95
C VAL A 136 -1.55 8.49 -4.36
N ILE A 137 -1.76 8.44 -3.04
CA ILE A 137 -2.72 9.31 -2.36
C ILE A 137 -2.31 10.77 -2.50
N LEU A 138 -1.03 11.08 -2.30
CA LEU A 138 -0.52 12.44 -2.42
C LEU A 138 -0.69 12.98 -3.85
N LEU A 139 -0.43 12.16 -4.87
CA LEU A 139 -0.67 12.50 -6.27
C LEU A 139 -2.15 12.78 -6.56
N LEU A 140 -3.06 11.94 -6.04
CA LEU A 140 -4.50 12.14 -6.21
C LEU A 140 -4.96 13.46 -5.56
N VAL A 141 -4.47 13.76 -4.36
CA VAL A 141 -4.80 15.02 -3.66
C VAL A 141 -4.25 16.22 -4.43
N LEU A 142 -2.99 16.16 -4.89
CA LEU A 142 -2.39 17.23 -5.69
C LEU A 142 -3.17 17.47 -6.99
N CYS A 143 -3.54 16.40 -7.72
CA CYS A 143 -4.37 16.51 -8.92
C CYS A 143 -5.71 17.19 -8.61
N GLY A 144 -6.41 16.76 -7.56
CA GLY A 144 -7.69 17.38 -7.16
C GLY A 144 -7.55 18.88 -6.87
N VAL A 145 -6.52 19.28 -6.10
CA VAL A 145 -6.26 20.69 -5.79
C VAL A 145 -5.91 21.49 -7.05
N THR A 146 -5.13 20.93 -7.97
CA THR A 146 -4.78 21.63 -9.22
C THR A 146 -5.99 21.89 -10.11
N VAL A 147 -6.94 20.94 -10.18
CA VAL A 147 -8.19 21.11 -10.93
C VAL A 147 -9.02 22.24 -10.33
N GLN A 148 -9.18 22.22 -9.00
CA GLN A 148 -9.99 23.22 -8.30
C GLN A 148 -9.39 24.64 -8.35
N LEU A 149 -8.06 24.76 -8.41
CA LEU A 149 -7.37 26.04 -8.64
C LEU A 149 -7.56 26.56 -10.07
N PHE A 150 -7.68 25.67 -11.06
CA PHE A 150 -7.88 26.05 -12.45
C PHE A 150 -9.30 26.54 -12.70
N GLU A 151 -10.28 25.94 -12.03
CA GLU A 151 -11.70 26.30 -12.17
C GLU A 151 -12.07 27.64 -11.51
N ASN A 152 -11.31 28.05 -10.48
CA ASN A 152 -11.50 29.33 -9.81
C ASN A 152 -10.79 30.53 -10.49
N ARG A 153 -10.15 30.32 -11.65
CA ARG A 153 -9.42 31.36 -12.39
C ARG A 153 -10.12 31.70 -13.68
#